data_AF-A0A1N6QDA4-F1
#
_entry.id   AF-A0A1N6QDA4-F1
#
_cell.length_a   1.000
_cell.length_b   1.000
_cell.length_c   1.000
_cell.angle_alpha   90.00
_cell.angle_beta   90.00
_cell.angle_gamma   90.00
#
_symmetry.space_group_name_H-M   'P 1'
#
loop_
_entity.id
_entity.type
_entity.pdbx_description
1 polymer ?
#
loop_
_entity_poly.entity_id
_entity_poly.type
_entity_poly.pdbx_seq_one_letter_code
_entity_poly.pdbx_strand_id
1 'polypeptide(L)'
;MTAQAQHRDPRNADLATALEQFEIDNLKEQLRQQRITHTEELSAAKREAEQDPLERMIDRWNGYPGAIERARSAEAELAKARAEHASVTDTLNVVADNCAKYEQLADQYKDQCEKMLAKNNGNVERANDAISRLQQQVRELNNQLRIYREMNPDKLKKQVKRLQDKNKELTARNETAVKNAEQAKKEKAQLARELQATRQMNRDLKDSLDDMEKIAEGTLDANECRYAYQDETWGITGHDRNTQDLIFIEHLPTGQRRVLSRTTGDVMRTEPIPSSIKALAKQWVEKYAQLHDAIDSLCEPAPSQQEDS
;
A
#
# COMPACT_ATOMS: atom_id res chain seq x y z
N MET A 1 93.84 -64.94 -175.34
CA MET A 1 92.69 -64.13 -175.79
C MET A 1 92.18 -63.33 -174.61
N THR A 2 92.11 -62.01 -174.79
CA THR A 2 91.31 -60.99 -174.05
C THR A 2 91.51 -60.81 -172.53
N ALA A 3 92.23 -59.74 -172.22
CA ALA A 3 92.25 -59.01 -170.96
C ALA A 3 90.98 -58.16 -170.77
N GLN A 4 90.58 -57.93 -169.51
CA GLN A 4 89.90 -56.70 -169.10
C GLN A 4 90.13 -56.44 -167.60
N ALA A 5 90.80 -55.32 -167.32
CA ALA A 5 91.04 -54.73 -166.02
C ALA A 5 90.06 -53.57 -165.80
N GLN A 6 89.49 -53.44 -164.59
CA GLN A 6 88.84 -52.23 -164.08
C GLN A 6 89.08 -52.17 -162.55
N HIS A 7 90.02 -51.35 -162.11
CA HIS A 7 89.88 -49.94 -161.68
C HIS A 7 89.31 -49.78 -160.25
N ARG A 8 90.24 -49.57 -159.30
CA ARG A 8 90.01 -49.05 -157.93
C ARG A 8 89.83 -47.53 -157.98
N ASP A 9 88.83 -47.03 -157.26
CA ASP A 9 88.52 -45.60 -157.14
C ASP A 9 89.18 -45.00 -155.87
N PRO A 10 90.05 -43.96 -155.96
CA PRO A 10 90.84 -43.46 -154.84
C PRO A 10 90.25 -42.23 -154.11
N ARG A 11 88.92 -42.00 -154.12
CA ARG A 11 88.28 -40.77 -153.56
C ARG A 11 87.58 -40.90 -152.20
N ASN A 12 87.55 -42.07 -151.57
CA ASN A 12 86.81 -42.30 -150.31
C ASN A 12 87.66 -42.32 -149.02
N ALA A 13 88.99 -42.40 -149.10
CA ALA A 13 89.84 -42.46 -147.91
C ALA A 13 90.12 -41.07 -147.30
N ASP A 14 90.29 -40.03 -148.12
CA ASP A 14 90.65 -38.68 -147.65
C ASP A 14 89.49 -37.92 -146.98
N LEU A 15 88.24 -38.30 -147.26
CA LEU A 15 87.06 -37.69 -146.66
C LEU A 15 86.81 -38.22 -145.23
N ALA A 16 87.19 -39.47 -144.96
CA ALA A 16 87.05 -40.08 -143.64
C ALA A 16 88.01 -39.46 -142.62
N THR A 17 89.28 -39.23 -143.01
CA THR A 17 90.29 -38.59 -142.15
C THR A 17 89.95 -37.13 -141.85
N ALA A 18 89.36 -36.40 -142.81
CA ALA A 18 88.93 -35.01 -142.59
C ALA A 18 87.74 -34.90 -141.62
N LEU A 19 86.80 -35.85 -141.66
CA LEU A 19 85.68 -35.93 -140.72
C LEU A 19 86.15 -36.30 -139.31
N GLU A 20 87.06 -37.27 -139.18
CA GLU A 20 87.67 -37.62 -137.88
C GLU A 20 88.42 -36.42 -137.27
N GLN A 21 89.17 -35.66 -138.09
CA GLN A 21 89.89 -34.49 -137.60
C GLN A 21 88.94 -33.37 -137.14
N PHE A 22 87.85 -33.15 -137.87
CA PHE A 22 86.80 -32.21 -137.47
C PHE A 22 86.11 -32.63 -136.17
N GLU A 23 85.80 -33.92 -136.00
CA GLU A 23 85.25 -34.45 -134.75
C GLU A 23 86.23 -34.29 -133.59
N ILE A 24 87.53 -34.55 -133.80
CA ILE A 24 88.57 -34.36 -132.78
C ILE A 24 88.66 -32.89 -132.36
N ASP A 25 88.63 -31.94 -133.30
CA ASP A 25 88.72 -30.52 -132.99
C ASP A 25 87.44 -29.98 -132.34
N ASN A 26 86.27 -30.50 -132.72
CA ASN A 26 85.00 -30.22 -132.05
C ASN A 26 85.01 -30.73 -130.59
N LEU A 27 85.52 -31.95 -130.36
CA LEU A 27 85.67 -32.51 -129.02
C LEU A 27 86.67 -31.72 -128.16
N LYS A 28 87.78 -31.23 -128.74
CA LYS A 28 88.73 -30.36 -128.03
C LYS A 28 88.12 -29.03 -127.64
N GLU A 29 87.32 -28.43 -128.54
CA GLU A 29 86.64 -27.17 -128.25
C GLU A 29 85.55 -27.36 -127.17
N GLN A 30 84.80 -28.46 -127.22
CA GLN A 30 83.89 -28.83 -126.14
C GLN A 30 84.62 -29.03 -124.81
N LEU A 31 85.78 -29.70 -124.81
CA LEU A 31 86.59 -29.89 -123.60
C LEU A 31 87.13 -28.55 -123.07
N ARG A 32 87.49 -27.63 -123.97
CA ARG A 32 87.93 -26.28 -123.61
C ARG A 32 86.79 -25.48 -122.97
N GLN A 33 85.60 -25.51 -123.58
CA GLN A 33 84.41 -24.85 -123.05
C GLN A 33 84.03 -25.43 -121.68
N GLN A 34 84.04 -26.76 -121.52
CA GLN A 34 83.79 -27.41 -120.23
C GLN A 34 84.81 -27.01 -119.15
N ARG A 35 86.08 -26.84 -119.52
CA ARG A 35 87.10 -26.36 -118.57
C ARG A 35 86.84 -24.93 -118.13
N ILE A 36 86.46 -24.06 -119.07
CA ILE A 36 86.14 -22.66 -118.77
C ILE A 36 84.92 -22.61 -117.84
N THR A 37 83.83 -23.29 -118.19
CA THR A 37 82.62 -23.33 -117.35
C THR A 37 82.91 -23.91 -115.98
N HIS A 38 83.66 -25.01 -115.88
CA HIS A 38 84.03 -25.58 -114.59
C HIS A 38 84.91 -24.64 -113.75
N THR A 39 85.82 -23.88 -114.36
CA THR A 39 86.59 -22.88 -113.62
C THR A 39 85.75 -21.69 -113.18
N GLU A 40 84.78 -21.26 -113.98
CA GLU A 40 83.84 -20.21 -113.63
C GLU A 40 82.93 -20.65 -112.47
N GLU A 41 82.38 -21.86 -112.53
CA GLU A 41 81.59 -22.48 -111.46
C GLU A 41 82.38 -22.61 -110.16
N LEU A 42 83.63 -23.09 -110.21
CA LEU A 42 84.50 -23.16 -109.03
C LEU A 42 84.81 -21.76 -108.46
N SER A 43 85.00 -20.76 -109.33
CA SER A 43 85.26 -19.39 -108.88
C SER A 43 84.02 -18.74 -108.27
N ALA A 44 82.83 -19.03 -108.79
CA ALA A 44 81.56 -18.58 -108.25
C ALA A 44 81.26 -19.24 -106.90
N ALA A 45 81.40 -20.57 -106.82
CA ALA A 45 81.24 -21.32 -105.58
C ALA A 45 82.22 -20.87 -104.49
N LYS A 46 83.47 -20.54 -104.86
CA LYS A 46 84.44 -20.00 -103.92
C LYS A 46 84.08 -18.59 -103.44
N ARG A 47 83.61 -17.70 -104.34
CA ARG A 47 83.13 -16.36 -103.96
C ARG A 47 81.90 -16.44 -103.05
N GLU A 48 80.95 -17.31 -103.36
CA GLU A 48 79.75 -17.53 -102.55
C GLU A 48 80.10 -18.09 -101.16
N ALA A 49 81.01 -19.07 -101.09
CA ALA A 49 81.50 -19.63 -99.84
C ALA A 49 82.28 -18.62 -98.98
N GLU A 50 82.92 -17.61 -99.59
CA GLU A 50 83.62 -16.53 -98.88
C GLU A 50 82.70 -15.36 -98.52
N GLN A 51 81.69 -15.05 -99.35
CA GLN A 51 80.75 -13.94 -99.14
C GLN A 51 79.67 -14.25 -98.09
N ASP A 52 79.05 -15.42 -98.12
CA ASP A 52 77.97 -15.80 -97.20
C ASP A 52 78.36 -15.70 -95.69
N PRO A 53 79.52 -16.20 -95.22
CA PRO A 53 79.90 -16.03 -93.82
C PRO A 53 80.21 -14.57 -93.46
N LEU A 54 80.75 -13.78 -94.38
CA LEU A 54 81.04 -12.35 -94.15
C LEU A 54 79.75 -11.52 -94.10
N GLU A 55 78.79 -11.78 -94.99
CA GLU A 55 77.48 -11.14 -94.97
C GLU A 55 76.74 -11.45 -93.67
N ARG A 56 76.73 -12.71 -93.22
CA ARG A 56 76.15 -13.09 -91.91
C ARG A 56 76.84 -12.39 -90.73
N MET A 57 78.15 -12.20 -90.79
CA MET A 57 78.89 -11.47 -89.75
C MET A 57 78.57 -9.97 -89.77
N ILE A 58 78.45 -9.37 -90.96
CA ILE A 58 78.08 -7.96 -91.14
C ILE A 58 76.64 -7.72 -90.66
N ASP A 59 75.70 -8.60 -91.01
CA ASP A 59 74.30 -8.50 -90.56
C ASP A 59 74.19 -8.64 -89.04
N ARG A 60 74.94 -9.58 -88.46
CA ARG A 60 75.03 -9.72 -87.01
C ARG A 60 75.64 -8.46 -86.37
N TRP A 61 76.69 -7.90 -86.98
CA TRP A 61 77.35 -6.70 -86.49
C TRP A 61 76.43 -5.47 -86.53
N ASN A 62 75.72 -5.29 -87.64
CA ASN A 62 74.75 -4.22 -87.85
C ASN A 62 73.52 -4.36 -86.92
N GLY A 63 73.21 -5.57 -86.46
CA GLY A 63 72.15 -5.84 -85.48
C GLY A 63 72.50 -5.50 -84.03
N TYR A 64 73.80 -5.45 -83.65
CA TYR A 64 74.21 -5.20 -82.27
C TYR A 64 73.82 -3.82 -81.73
N PRO A 65 73.98 -2.69 -82.45
CA PRO A 65 73.54 -1.38 -81.95
C PRO A 65 72.07 -1.36 -81.56
N GLY A 66 71.18 -1.90 -82.41
CA GLY A 66 69.75 -2.00 -82.09
C GLY A 66 69.47 -2.93 -80.91
N ALA A 67 70.25 -4.01 -80.73
CA ALA A 67 70.13 -4.88 -79.57
C ALA A 67 70.57 -4.18 -78.27
N ILE A 68 71.63 -3.37 -78.32
CA ILE A 68 72.13 -2.58 -77.19
C ILE A 68 71.11 -1.51 -76.81
N GLU A 69 70.50 -0.81 -77.77
CA GLU A 69 69.44 0.17 -77.49
C GLU A 69 68.21 -0.48 -76.86
N ARG A 70 67.77 -1.64 -77.37
CA ARG A 70 66.69 -2.42 -76.74
C ARG A 70 67.04 -2.84 -75.31
N ALA A 71 68.28 -3.28 -75.06
CA ALA A 71 68.74 -3.63 -73.72
C ALA A 71 68.73 -2.43 -72.78
N ARG A 72 69.24 -1.26 -73.23
CA ARG A 72 69.20 -0.01 -72.45
C ARG A 72 67.79 0.46 -72.16
N SER A 73 66.89 0.37 -73.13
CA SER A 73 65.48 0.70 -72.94
C SER A 73 64.82 -0.25 -71.94
N ALA A 74 65.09 -1.54 -72.02
CA ALA A 74 64.59 -2.53 -71.05
C ALA A 74 65.14 -2.29 -69.63
N GLU A 75 66.42 -1.92 -69.50
CA GLU A 75 67.02 -1.54 -68.21
C GLU A 75 66.38 -0.28 -67.63
N ALA A 76 66.10 0.74 -68.47
CA ALA A 76 65.42 1.95 -68.03
C ALA A 76 63.98 1.69 -67.56
N GLU A 77 63.22 0.88 -68.30
CA GLU A 77 61.87 0.46 -67.90
C GLU A 77 61.89 -0.37 -66.62
N LEU A 78 62.88 -1.26 -66.46
CA LEU A 78 63.05 -2.04 -65.24
C LEU A 78 63.41 -1.15 -64.04
N ALA A 79 64.25 -0.13 -64.24
CA ALA A 79 64.57 0.86 -63.21
C ALA A 79 63.33 1.66 -62.79
N LYS A 80 62.49 2.07 -63.76
CA LYS A 80 61.23 2.76 -63.52
C LYS A 80 60.25 1.87 -62.73
N ALA A 81 60.07 0.62 -63.14
CA ALA A 81 59.22 -0.34 -62.45
C ALA A 81 59.68 -0.60 -61.01
N ARG A 82 60.99 -0.64 -60.75
CA ARG A 82 61.53 -0.76 -59.39
C ARG A 82 61.22 0.47 -58.54
N ALA A 83 61.33 1.68 -59.10
CA ALA A 83 60.99 2.91 -58.38
C ALA A 83 59.49 2.99 -58.06
N GLU A 84 58.62 2.60 -59.00
CA GLU A 84 57.17 2.51 -58.78
C GLU A 84 56.83 1.47 -57.71
N HIS A 85 57.45 0.28 -57.76
CA HIS A 85 57.26 -0.75 -56.74
C HIS A 85 57.69 -0.27 -55.34
N ALA A 86 58.81 0.46 -55.23
CA ALA A 86 59.25 1.04 -53.97
C ALA A 86 58.20 2.02 -53.41
N SER A 87 57.70 2.93 -54.26
CA SER A 87 56.62 3.88 -53.88
C SER A 87 55.33 3.17 -53.45
N VAL A 88 54.91 2.13 -54.18
CA VAL A 88 53.74 1.32 -53.80
C VAL A 88 53.96 0.61 -52.46
N THR A 89 55.17 0.11 -52.20
CA THR A 89 55.52 -0.51 -50.93
C THR A 89 55.44 0.48 -49.77
N ASP A 90 55.95 1.70 -49.96
CA ASP A 90 55.88 2.76 -48.95
C ASP A 90 54.43 3.18 -48.64
N THR A 91 53.61 3.35 -49.69
CA THR A 91 52.18 3.66 -49.50
C THR A 91 51.43 2.54 -48.81
N LEU A 92 51.73 1.28 -49.11
CA LEU A 92 51.14 0.11 -48.44
C LEU A 92 51.49 0.08 -46.95
N ASN A 93 52.74 0.38 -46.58
CA ASN A 93 53.16 0.46 -45.18
C ASN A 93 52.40 1.56 -44.42
N VAL A 94 52.23 2.74 -45.03
CA VAL A 94 51.44 3.84 -44.43
C VAL A 94 49.97 3.43 -44.26
N VAL A 95 49.39 2.73 -45.23
CA VAL A 95 48.02 2.23 -45.13
C VAL A 95 47.90 1.18 -44.01
N ALA A 96 48.85 0.26 -43.89
CA ALA A 96 48.86 -0.74 -42.83
C ALA A 96 48.94 -0.09 -41.43
N ASP A 97 49.80 0.91 -41.25
CA ASP A 97 49.90 1.67 -40.01
C ASP A 97 48.61 2.42 -39.67
N ASN A 98 47.95 3.00 -40.69
CA ASN A 98 46.68 3.69 -40.50
C ASN A 98 45.56 2.72 -40.14
N CYS A 99 45.49 1.54 -40.78
CA CYS A 99 44.55 0.48 -40.41
C CYS A 99 44.71 0.08 -38.94
N ALA A 100 45.94 -0.18 -38.50
CA ALA A 100 46.21 -0.52 -37.10
C ALA A 100 45.79 0.59 -36.12
N LYS A 101 46.00 1.87 -36.48
CA LYS A 101 45.54 3.01 -35.66
C LYS A 101 44.01 3.10 -35.61
N TYR A 102 43.32 2.87 -36.72
CA TYR A 102 41.86 2.91 -36.76
C TYR A 102 41.23 1.74 -35.99
N GLU A 103 41.84 0.56 -36.03
CA GLU A 103 41.42 -0.58 -35.19
C GLU A 103 41.55 -0.25 -33.71
N GLN A 104 42.70 0.27 -33.28
CA GLN A 104 42.89 0.71 -31.89
C GLN A 104 41.88 1.78 -31.45
N LEU A 105 41.59 2.74 -32.34
CA LEU A 105 40.62 3.79 -32.06
C LEU A 105 39.19 3.22 -31.96
N ALA A 106 38.84 2.25 -32.81
CA ALA A 106 37.55 1.56 -32.76
C ALA A 106 37.38 0.80 -31.43
N ASP A 107 38.42 0.09 -30.98
CA ASP A 107 38.41 -0.60 -29.69
C ASP A 107 38.26 0.38 -28.51
N GLN A 108 38.97 1.51 -28.55
CA GLN A 108 38.83 2.56 -27.53
C GLN A 108 37.41 3.13 -27.47
N TYR A 109 36.79 3.40 -28.63
CA TYR A 109 35.40 3.88 -28.66
C TYR A 109 34.42 2.82 -28.17
N LYS A 110 34.63 1.56 -28.53
CA LYS A 110 33.82 0.44 -28.03
C LYS A 110 33.87 0.36 -26.50
N ASP A 111 35.06 0.38 -25.92
CA ASP A 111 35.26 0.38 -24.47
C ASP A 111 34.59 1.59 -23.78
N GLN A 112 34.69 2.77 -24.38
CA GLN A 112 34.04 3.98 -23.85
C GLN A 112 32.51 3.87 -23.90
N CYS A 113 31.96 3.37 -25.01
CA CYS A 113 30.53 3.12 -25.14
C CYS A 113 30.04 2.09 -24.12
N GLU A 114 30.74 0.98 -23.94
CA GLU A 114 30.40 -0.05 -22.95
C GLU A 114 30.44 0.50 -21.52
N LYS A 115 31.47 1.28 -21.16
CA LYS A 115 31.56 1.96 -19.85
C LYS A 115 30.41 2.94 -19.63
N MET A 116 30.07 3.73 -20.65
CA MET A 116 28.96 4.69 -20.58
C MET A 116 27.61 3.99 -20.45
N LEU A 117 27.38 2.90 -21.20
CA LEU A 117 26.19 2.08 -21.10
C LEU A 117 26.07 1.44 -19.71
N ALA A 118 27.13 0.84 -19.19
CA ALA A 118 27.14 0.26 -17.84
C ALA A 118 26.83 1.32 -16.77
N LYS A 119 27.44 2.50 -16.88
CA LYS A 119 27.17 3.63 -15.96
C LYS A 119 25.72 4.10 -16.06
N ASN A 120 25.17 4.19 -17.27
CA ASN A 120 23.79 4.62 -17.46
C ASN A 120 22.80 3.59 -16.92
N ASN A 121 23.03 2.30 -17.17
CA ASN A 121 22.22 1.22 -16.61
C ASN A 121 22.22 1.25 -15.08
N GLY A 122 23.38 1.42 -14.44
CA GLY A 122 23.46 1.56 -12.98
C GLY A 122 22.81 2.84 -12.43
N ASN A 123 22.68 3.90 -13.24
CA ASN A 123 21.90 5.08 -12.86
C ASN A 123 20.40 4.81 -12.95
N VAL A 124 19.96 4.13 -14.02
CA VAL A 124 18.56 3.76 -14.25
C VAL A 124 18.07 2.81 -13.17
N GLU A 125 18.86 1.80 -12.78
CA GLU A 125 18.54 0.90 -11.67
C GLU A 125 18.34 1.65 -10.36
N ARG A 126 19.27 2.55 -10.00
CA ARG A 126 19.15 3.38 -8.80
C ARG A 126 17.92 4.30 -8.83
N ALA A 127 17.61 4.86 -9.99
CA ALA A 127 16.41 5.68 -10.17
C ALA A 127 15.13 4.84 -10.00
N ASN A 128 15.10 3.62 -10.56
CA ASN A 128 13.98 2.69 -10.42
C ASN A 128 13.77 2.23 -8.98
N ASP A 129 14.84 1.99 -8.23
CA ASP A 129 14.79 1.70 -6.80
C ASP A 129 14.20 2.87 -6.01
N ALA A 130 14.64 4.10 -6.31
CA ALA A 130 14.12 5.31 -5.68
C ALA A 130 12.63 5.51 -5.99
N ILE A 131 12.21 5.31 -7.24
CA ILE A 131 10.80 5.38 -7.65
C ILE A 131 9.96 4.37 -6.87
N SER A 132 10.45 3.14 -6.74
CA SER A 132 9.75 2.07 -6.03
C SER A 132 9.57 2.40 -4.54
N ARG A 133 10.60 2.95 -3.88
CA ARG A 133 10.50 3.45 -2.49
C ARG A 133 9.49 4.58 -2.35
N LEU A 134 9.53 5.57 -3.25
CA LEU A 134 8.60 6.70 -3.24
C LEU A 134 7.15 6.23 -3.47
N GLN A 135 6.92 5.27 -4.38
CA GLN A 135 5.60 4.70 -4.60
C GLN A 135 5.06 3.99 -3.35
N GLN A 136 5.92 3.26 -2.62
CA GLN A 136 5.53 2.64 -1.36
C GLN A 136 5.15 3.69 -0.30
N GLN A 137 5.94 4.75 -0.16
CA GLN A 137 5.63 5.87 0.76
C GLN A 137 4.30 6.55 0.41
N VAL A 138 4.03 6.78 -0.88
CA VAL A 138 2.76 7.36 -1.34
C VAL A 138 1.58 6.45 -0.99
N ARG A 139 1.70 5.13 -1.15
CA ARG A 139 0.65 4.18 -0.75
C ARG A 139 0.39 4.22 0.76
N GLU A 140 1.45 4.28 1.55
CA GLU A 140 1.34 4.32 3.01
C GLU A 140 0.70 5.62 3.51
N LEU A 141 1.13 6.78 2.98
CA LEU A 141 0.51 8.08 3.28
C LEU A 141 -0.96 8.14 2.84
N ASN A 142 -1.30 7.57 1.67
CA ASN A 142 -2.69 7.48 1.23
C ASN A 142 -3.54 6.60 2.16
N ASN A 143 -3.00 5.49 2.67
CA ASN A 143 -3.68 4.66 3.66
C ASN A 143 -3.89 5.42 4.96
N GLN A 144 -2.88 6.15 5.46
CA GLN A 144 -3.01 6.99 6.64
C GLN A 144 -4.09 8.07 6.43
N LEU A 145 -4.09 8.76 5.29
CA LEU A 145 -5.12 9.74 4.94
C LEU A 145 -6.52 9.12 4.90
N ARG A 146 -6.66 7.89 4.39
CA ARG A 146 -7.93 7.16 4.43
C ARG A 146 -8.39 6.92 5.86
N ILE A 147 -7.51 6.43 6.73
CA ILE A 147 -7.80 6.22 8.16
C ILE A 147 -8.22 7.54 8.82
N TYR A 148 -7.47 8.63 8.61
CA TYR A 148 -7.82 9.94 9.17
C TYR A 148 -9.17 10.48 8.64
N ARG A 149 -9.49 10.26 7.36
CA ARG A 149 -10.80 10.59 6.78
C ARG A 149 -11.91 9.72 7.36
N GLU A 150 -11.66 8.44 7.60
CA GLU A 150 -12.62 7.50 8.21
C GLU A 150 -12.88 7.82 9.68
N MET A 151 -11.85 8.22 10.42
CA MET A 151 -11.93 8.80 11.77
C MET A 151 -12.68 10.13 11.82
N ASN A 152 -13.19 10.59 10.67
CA ASN A 152 -14.04 11.75 10.41
C ASN A 152 -14.42 12.55 11.68
N PRO A 153 -13.89 13.77 11.85
CA PRO A 153 -14.16 14.58 13.03
C PRO A 153 -15.66 14.82 13.24
N ASP A 154 -16.49 14.81 12.20
CA ASP A 154 -17.94 14.96 12.33
C ASP A 154 -18.61 13.70 12.92
N LYS A 155 -18.11 12.50 12.62
CA LYS A 155 -18.62 11.26 13.23
C LYS A 155 -18.26 11.24 14.72
N LEU A 156 -17.02 11.60 15.07
CA LEU A 156 -16.60 11.75 16.46
C LEU A 156 -17.42 12.83 17.18
N LYS A 157 -17.60 14.01 16.57
CA LYS A 157 -18.42 15.09 17.14
C LYS A 157 -19.87 14.67 17.37
N LYS A 158 -20.47 13.91 16.44
CA LYS A 158 -21.81 13.32 16.62
C LYS A 158 -21.86 12.31 17.77
N GLN A 159 -20.86 11.44 17.88
CA GLN A 159 -20.78 10.46 18.97
C GLN A 159 -20.59 11.13 20.33
N VAL A 160 -19.70 12.13 20.41
CA VAL A 160 -19.51 12.95 21.61
C VAL A 160 -20.81 13.64 22.00
N LYS A 161 -21.53 14.26 21.05
CA LYS A 161 -22.82 14.90 21.34
C LYS A 161 -23.85 13.90 21.87
N ARG A 162 -23.98 12.72 21.25
CA ARG A 162 -24.88 11.65 21.74
C ARG A 162 -24.52 11.20 23.16
N LEU A 163 -23.23 11.05 23.45
CA LEU A 163 -22.77 10.68 24.79
C LEU A 163 -23.04 11.79 25.81
N GLN A 164 -22.84 13.06 25.44
CA GLN A 164 -23.19 14.21 26.28
C GLN A 164 -24.69 14.27 26.57
N ASP A 165 -25.55 14.07 25.57
CA ASP A 165 -27.01 14.06 25.73
C ASP A 165 -27.45 12.90 26.63
N LYS A 166 -26.88 11.70 26.44
CA LYS A 166 -27.14 10.54 27.32
C LYS A 166 -26.65 10.77 28.75
N ASN A 167 -25.53 11.45 28.93
CA ASN A 167 -25.01 11.76 30.26
C ASN A 167 -25.94 12.75 30.98
N LYS A 168 -26.44 13.79 30.28
CA LYS A 168 -27.47 14.70 30.82
C LYS A 168 -28.74 13.96 31.22
N GLU A 169 -29.20 13.03 30.37
CA GLU A 169 -30.38 12.20 30.67
C GLU A 169 -30.17 11.34 31.92
N LEU A 170 -29.02 10.67 32.02
CA LEU A 170 -28.67 9.86 33.19
C LEU A 170 -28.56 10.70 34.46
N THR A 171 -27.99 11.91 34.38
CA THR A 171 -27.94 12.85 35.50
C THR A 171 -29.34 13.26 35.94
N ALA A 172 -30.23 13.63 35.02
CA ALA A 172 -31.62 13.98 35.35
C ALA A 172 -32.38 12.80 35.97
N ARG A 173 -32.16 11.57 35.47
CA ARG A 173 -32.73 10.35 36.07
C ARG A 173 -32.20 10.10 37.48
N ASN A 174 -30.90 10.33 37.70
CA ASN A 174 -30.29 10.20 39.03
C ASN A 174 -30.86 11.22 40.00
N GLU A 175 -30.98 12.49 39.60
CA GLU A 175 -31.59 13.54 40.43
C GLU A 175 -33.04 13.18 40.81
N THR A 176 -33.80 12.65 39.86
CA THR A 176 -35.18 12.19 40.10
C THR A 176 -35.21 11.00 41.07
N ALA A 177 -34.32 10.01 40.88
CA ALA A 177 -34.22 8.85 41.77
C ALA A 177 -33.82 9.26 43.20
N VAL A 178 -32.91 10.24 43.34
CA VAL A 178 -32.51 10.79 44.64
C VAL A 178 -33.69 11.47 45.33
N LYS A 179 -34.44 12.33 44.61
CA LYS A 179 -35.66 12.97 45.16
C LYS A 179 -36.69 11.94 45.61
N ASN A 180 -36.94 10.91 44.81
CA ASN A 180 -37.86 9.83 45.16
C ASN A 180 -37.38 9.05 46.39
N ALA A 181 -36.08 8.79 46.50
CA ALA A 181 -35.51 8.13 47.67
C ALA A 181 -35.62 8.99 48.95
N GLU A 182 -35.45 10.31 48.84
CA GLU A 182 -35.66 11.24 49.95
C GLU A 182 -37.14 11.30 50.38
N GLN A 183 -38.06 11.32 49.41
CA GLN A 183 -39.49 11.29 49.68
C GLN A 183 -39.91 9.99 50.38
N ALA A 184 -39.47 8.84 49.87
CA ALA A 184 -39.72 7.54 50.49
C ALA A 184 -39.14 7.45 51.91
N LYS A 185 -38.00 8.10 52.19
CA LYS A 185 -37.46 8.20 53.56
C LYS A 185 -38.38 8.99 54.49
N LYS A 186 -38.96 10.11 54.01
CA LYS A 186 -39.91 10.91 54.80
C LYS A 186 -41.19 10.13 55.09
N GLU A 187 -41.76 9.49 54.07
CA GLU A 187 -42.95 8.63 54.21
C GLU A 187 -42.70 7.48 55.18
N LYS A 188 -41.56 6.79 55.06
CA LYS A 188 -41.17 5.74 56.00
C LYS A 188 -41.05 6.27 57.44
N ALA A 189 -40.49 7.47 57.62
CA ALA A 189 -40.37 8.09 58.94
C ALA A 189 -41.75 8.47 59.51
N GLN A 190 -42.68 8.93 58.66
CA GLN A 190 -44.05 9.23 59.05
C GLN A 190 -44.82 7.96 59.46
N LEU A 191 -44.81 6.93 58.61
CA LEU A 191 -45.42 5.63 58.91
C LEU A 191 -44.86 5.00 60.19
N ALA A 192 -43.55 5.17 60.46
CA ALA A 192 -42.94 4.70 61.69
C ALA A 192 -43.50 5.42 62.94
N ARG A 193 -43.79 6.72 62.84
CA ARG A 193 -44.43 7.49 63.92
C ARG A 193 -45.88 7.06 64.12
N GLU A 194 -46.63 6.91 63.04
CA GLU A 194 -48.02 6.43 63.08
C GLU A 194 -48.10 5.03 63.72
N LEU A 195 -47.25 4.09 63.29
CA LEU A 195 -47.16 2.76 63.87
C LEU A 195 -46.82 2.80 65.38
N GLN A 196 -45.93 3.70 65.80
CA GLN A 196 -45.61 3.88 67.22
C GLN A 196 -46.81 4.42 68.00
N ALA A 197 -47.54 5.39 67.45
CA ALA A 197 -48.77 5.91 68.04
C ALA A 197 -49.84 4.83 68.17
N THR A 198 -50.06 4.01 67.14
CA THR A 198 -51.01 2.89 67.20
C THR A 198 -50.59 1.83 68.21
N ARG A 199 -49.29 1.52 68.30
CA ARG A 199 -48.76 0.60 69.33
C ARG A 199 -48.99 1.12 70.75
N GLN A 200 -48.82 2.42 70.97
CA GLN A 200 -49.09 3.04 72.27
C GLN A 200 -50.59 2.99 72.59
N MET A 201 -51.44 3.34 71.64
CA MET A 201 -52.89 3.25 71.79
C MET A 201 -53.35 1.83 72.11
N ASN A 202 -52.81 0.81 71.44
CA ASN A 202 -53.13 -0.59 71.72
C ASN A 202 -52.68 -1.04 73.13
N ARG A 203 -51.58 -0.48 73.66
CA ARG A 203 -51.18 -0.73 75.06
C ARG A 203 -52.17 -0.09 76.02
N ASP A 204 -52.47 1.19 75.84
CA ASP A 204 -53.43 1.93 76.68
C ASP A 204 -54.81 1.23 76.69
N LEU A 205 -55.28 0.72 75.55
CA LEU A 205 -56.51 -0.06 75.46
C LEU A 205 -56.42 -1.41 76.18
N LYS A 206 -55.28 -2.10 76.06
CA LYS A 206 -55.07 -3.37 76.77
C LYS A 206 -55.00 -3.17 78.28
N ASP A 207 -54.28 -2.16 78.76
CA ASP A 207 -54.21 -1.84 80.18
C ASP A 207 -55.62 -1.53 80.73
N SER A 208 -56.43 -0.78 79.97
CA SER A 208 -57.85 -0.52 80.31
C SER A 208 -58.70 -1.79 80.34
N LEU A 209 -58.49 -2.72 79.41
CA LEU A 209 -59.19 -4.02 79.39
C LEU A 209 -58.77 -4.91 80.57
N ASP A 210 -57.47 -5.00 80.86
CA ASP A 210 -56.92 -5.77 81.99
C ASP A 210 -57.46 -5.20 83.32
N ASP A 211 -57.58 -3.88 83.45
CA ASP A 211 -58.21 -3.24 84.62
C ASP A 211 -59.71 -3.56 84.71
N MET A 212 -60.45 -3.55 83.58
CA MET A 212 -61.86 -3.99 83.57
C MET A 212 -62.03 -5.47 83.93
N GLU A 213 -61.11 -6.35 83.51
CA GLU A 213 -61.12 -7.77 83.85
C GLU A 213 -60.87 -7.98 85.35
N LYS A 214 -59.88 -7.31 85.94
CA LYS A 214 -59.62 -7.38 87.39
C LYS A 214 -60.78 -6.84 88.24
N ILE A 215 -61.48 -5.79 87.78
CA ILE A 215 -62.71 -5.31 88.42
C ILE A 215 -63.80 -6.39 88.37
N ALA A 216 -63.96 -7.08 87.24
CA ALA A 216 -64.95 -8.15 87.10
C ALA A 216 -64.62 -9.38 87.95
N GLU A 217 -63.33 -9.68 88.17
CA GLU A 217 -62.84 -10.74 89.04
C GLU A 217 -62.89 -10.39 90.54
N GLY A 218 -63.20 -9.14 90.89
CA GLY A 218 -63.27 -8.66 92.27
C GLY A 218 -61.90 -8.52 92.95
N THR A 219 -60.81 -8.56 92.19
CA THR A 219 -59.43 -8.38 92.68
C THR A 219 -59.01 -6.91 92.70
N LEU A 220 -59.80 -6.03 92.08
CA LEU A 220 -59.64 -4.57 92.07
C LEU A 220 -60.97 -3.93 92.50
N ASP A 221 -60.94 -2.99 93.45
CA ASP A 221 -62.15 -2.26 93.86
C ASP A 221 -62.54 -1.27 92.76
N ALA A 222 -63.77 -1.36 92.25
CA ALA A 222 -64.30 -0.44 91.24
C ALA A 222 -64.24 1.04 91.68
N ASN A 223 -64.17 1.31 93.00
CA ASN A 223 -63.97 2.66 93.52
C ASN A 223 -62.54 3.20 93.34
N GLU A 224 -61.51 2.34 93.26
CA GLU A 224 -60.13 2.77 92.98
C GLU A 224 -59.94 3.17 91.50
N CYS A 225 -60.71 2.59 90.58
CA CYS A 225 -60.69 2.93 89.15
C CYS A 225 -61.73 3.98 88.73
N ARG A 226 -62.45 4.56 89.68
CA ARG A 226 -63.49 5.57 89.39
C ARG A 226 -62.91 6.86 88.81
N TYR A 227 -61.67 7.18 89.15
CA TYR A 227 -61.01 8.43 88.80
C TYR A 227 -59.91 8.18 87.76
N ALA A 228 -59.99 8.88 86.62
CA ALA A 228 -58.89 8.97 85.65
C ALA A 228 -57.69 9.75 86.21
N TYR A 229 -57.93 10.58 87.23
CA TYR A 229 -56.92 11.23 88.06
C TYR A 229 -57.51 11.51 89.44
N GLN A 230 -56.77 11.24 90.51
CA GLN A 230 -57.18 11.57 91.87
C GLN A 230 -55.97 12.07 92.68
N ASP A 231 -56.13 13.21 93.35
CA ASP A 231 -55.25 13.64 94.44
C ASP A 231 -56.06 13.80 95.74
N GLU A 232 -55.48 14.36 96.80
CA GLU A 232 -56.17 14.53 98.09
C GLU A 232 -57.37 15.50 98.03
N THR A 233 -57.46 16.35 97.01
CA THR A 233 -58.43 17.45 96.91
C THR A 233 -59.35 17.34 95.69
N TRP A 234 -58.85 16.79 94.58
CA TRP A 234 -59.53 16.77 93.28
C TRP A 234 -59.49 15.39 92.66
N GLY A 235 -60.63 14.96 92.15
CA GLY A 235 -60.78 13.79 91.30
C GLY A 235 -61.28 14.20 89.91
N ILE A 236 -60.83 13.51 88.87
CA ILE A 236 -61.38 13.64 87.52
C ILE A 236 -61.93 12.27 87.15
N THR A 237 -63.23 12.17 86.89
CA THR A 237 -63.87 10.91 86.49
C THR A 237 -64.22 10.94 85.00
N GLY A 238 -63.91 9.85 84.31
CA GLY A 238 -64.32 9.63 82.92
C GLY A 238 -65.74 9.07 82.83
N HIS A 239 -66.56 9.71 82.01
CA HIS A 239 -67.91 9.34 81.52
C HIS A 239 -68.99 8.77 82.46
N ASP A 240 -70.16 9.41 82.41
CA ASP A 240 -71.45 8.76 82.65
C ASP A 240 -71.95 8.15 81.32
N ARG A 241 -72.34 6.87 81.33
CA ARG A 241 -72.70 6.08 80.14
C ARG A 241 -73.85 6.65 79.31
N ASN A 242 -74.60 7.62 79.83
CA ASN A 242 -75.76 8.21 79.17
C ASN A 242 -75.53 9.58 78.54
N THR A 243 -74.39 10.24 78.80
CA THR A 243 -74.09 11.58 78.27
C THR A 243 -72.65 11.63 77.78
N GLN A 244 -72.45 11.29 76.50
CA GLN A 244 -71.17 11.10 75.81
C GLN A 244 -70.27 12.36 75.71
N ASP A 245 -70.52 13.42 76.48
CA ASP A 245 -69.88 14.73 76.30
C ASP A 245 -69.32 15.39 77.57
N LEU A 246 -69.35 14.70 78.72
CA LEU A 246 -69.00 15.34 80.00
C LEU A 246 -67.88 14.60 80.73
N ILE A 247 -66.74 15.29 80.92
CA ILE A 247 -65.74 14.95 81.94
C ILE A 247 -66.14 15.65 83.23
N PHE A 248 -66.14 14.93 84.35
CA PHE A 248 -66.47 15.51 85.64
C PHE A 248 -65.20 15.74 86.46
N ILE A 249 -65.03 16.97 86.94
CA ILE A 249 -64.03 17.35 87.93
C ILE A 249 -64.75 17.41 89.28
N GLU A 250 -64.40 16.51 90.18
CA GLU A 250 -64.97 16.39 91.52
C GLU A 250 -64.00 16.99 92.54
N HIS A 251 -64.49 17.90 93.38
CA HIS A 251 -63.75 18.34 94.57
C HIS A 251 -64.06 17.34 95.69
N LEU A 252 -63.08 16.49 96.01
CA LEU A 252 -63.27 15.30 96.86
C LEU A 252 -63.72 15.66 98.29
N PRO A 253 -63.17 16.71 98.95
CA PRO A 253 -63.59 17.06 100.31
C PRO A 253 -65.05 17.49 100.42
N THR A 254 -65.63 18.06 99.37
CA THR A 254 -67.00 18.60 99.38
C THR A 254 -67.97 17.78 98.54
N GLY A 255 -67.49 16.79 97.79
CA GLY A 255 -68.29 15.99 96.84
C GLY A 255 -68.87 16.81 95.68
N GLN A 256 -68.41 18.05 95.46
CA GLN A 256 -68.94 18.89 94.39
C GLN A 256 -68.41 18.43 93.04
N ARG A 257 -69.31 18.01 92.14
CA ARG A 257 -68.98 17.65 90.76
C ARG A 257 -69.19 18.81 89.81
N ARG A 258 -68.23 19.01 88.93
CA ARG A 258 -68.20 20.09 87.95
C ARG A 258 -68.03 19.49 86.57
N VAL A 259 -68.84 19.94 85.64
CA VAL A 259 -68.83 19.46 84.26
C VAL A 259 -67.89 20.31 83.43
N LEU A 260 -66.93 19.67 82.76
CA LEU A 260 -66.13 20.28 81.72
C LEU A 260 -66.75 19.95 80.36
N SER A 261 -67.21 20.97 79.65
CA SER A 261 -67.81 20.80 78.32
C SER A 261 -66.73 20.57 77.26
N ARG A 262 -66.93 19.56 76.41
CA ARG A 262 -66.06 19.24 75.27
C ARG A 262 -66.01 20.36 74.22
N THR A 263 -67.08 21.14 74.05
CA THR A 263 -67.19 22.19 73.01
C THR A 263 -66.58 23.53 73.41
N THR A 264 -66.63 23.90 74.70
CA THR A 264 -66.14 25.21 75.17
C THR A 264 -64.85 25.11 75.98
N GLY A 265 -64.47 23.93 76.48
CA GLY A 265 -63.30 23.76 77.34
C GLY A 265 -63.42 24.49 78.70
N ASP A 266 -64.63 24.92 79.04
CA ASP A 266 -64.94 25.70 80.23
C ASP A 266 -65.80 24.92 81.23
N VAL A 267 -65.61 25.28 82.50
CA VAL A 267 -66.27 24.67 83.66
C VAL A 267 -67.55 25.47 83.93
N MET A 268 -68.70 24.82 83.99
CA MET A 268 -70.00 25.50 84.02
C MET A 268 -70.37 26.27 85.33
N ARG A 269 -69.48 26.42 86.34
CA ARG A 269 -69.79 27.19 87.58
C ARG A 269 -68.56 27.88 88.24
N THR A 270 -68.84 28.95 89.00
CA THR A 270 -68.05 30.15 89.34
C THR A 270 -66.96 30.06 90.43
N GLU A 271 -66.57 28.89 90.92
CA GLU A 271 -65.44 28.79 91.87
C GLU A 271 -64.13 28.41 91.14
N PRO A 272 -62.97 28.95 91.55
CA PRO A 272 -61.71 28.73 90.84
C PRO A 272 -61.24 27.27 90.98
N ILE A 273 -61.31 26.51 89.88
CA ILE A 273 -60.54 25.26 89.74
C ILE A 273 -59.09 25.63 89.47
N PRO A 274 -58.09 24.98 90.12
CA PRO A 274 -56.69 25.19 89.78
C PRO A 274 -56.43 24.97 88.28
N SER A 275 -55.65 25.86 87.67
CA SER A 275 -55.35 25.81 86.24
C SER A 275 -54.65 24.51 85.81
N SER A 276 -53.87 23.91 86.72
CA SER A 276 -53.24 22.60 86.53
C SER A 276 -54.27 21.48 86.36
N ILE A 277 -55.31 21.44 87.21
CA ILE A 277 -56.39 20.45 87.14
C ILE A 277 -57.25 20.70 85.89
N LYS A 278 -57.50 21.96 85.52
CA LYS A 278 -58.19 22.31 84.27
C LYS A 278 -57.41 21.87 83.04
N ALA A 279 -56.09 22.06 83.02
CA ALA A 279 -55.22 21.62 81.92
C ALA A 279 -55.18 20.09 81.79
N LEU A 280 -55.10 19.39 82.93
CA LEU A 280 -55.11 17.93 82.97
C LEU A 280 -56.46 17.38 82.49
N ALA A 281 -57.58 17.95 82.95
CA ALA A 281 -58.90 17.61 82.46
C ALA A 281 -59.06 17.87 80.95
N LYS A 282 -58.49 18.97 80.43
CA LYS A 282 -58.50 19.27 78.99
C LYS A 282 -57.66 18.28 78.17
N GLN A 283 -56.51 17.85 78.67
CA GLN A 283 -55.72 16.77 78.05
C GLN A 283 -56.52 15.47 77.95
N TRP A 284 -57.30 15.14 78.99
CA TRP A 284 -58.21 14.00 78.94
C TRP A 284 -59.32 14.19 77.91
N VAL A 285 -59.94 15.37 77.81
CA VAL A 285 -60.93 15.66 76.75
C VAL A 285 -60.33 15.43 75.35
N GLU A 286 -59.13 15.93 75.10
CA GLU A 286 -58.44 15.77 73.81
C GLU A 286 -58.10 14.30 73.52
N LYS A 287 -57.62 13.55 74.53
CA LYS A 287 -57.34 12.11 74.41
C LYS A 287 -58.61 11.31 74.08
N TYR A 288 -59.73 11.62 74.75
CA TYR A 288 -61.01 10.97 74.48
C TYR A 288 -61.59 11.36 73.12
N ALA A 289 -61.40 12.61 72.68
CA ALA A 289 -61.83 13.03 71.36
C ALA A 289 -61.10 12.26 70.26
N GLN A 290 -59.78 12.10 70.40
CA GLN A 290 -58.98 11.30 69.46
C GLN A 290 -59.39 9.83 69.45
N LEU A 291 -59.74 9.26 70.62
CA LEU A 291 -60.28 7.91 70.71
C LEU A 291 -61.63 7.79 69.99
N HIS A 292 -62.51 8.77 70.12
CA HIS A 292 -63.81 8.76 69.46
C HIS A 292 -63.68 8.89 67.94
N ASP A 293 -62.89 9.85 67.46
CA ASP A 293 -62.65 10.04 66.02
C ASP A 293 -61.98 8.79 65.40
N ALA A 294 -61.11 8.11 66.15
CA ALA A 294 -60.51 6.84 65.71
C ALA A 294 -61.53 5.69 65.67
N ILE A 295 -62.47 5.63 66.61
CA ILE A 295 -63.57 4.64 66.60
C ILE A 295 -64.51 4.90 65.43
N ASP A 296 -64.85 6.17 65.17
CA ASP A 296 -65.71 6.55 64.04
C ASP A 296 -65.02 6.24 62.71
N SER A 297 -63.74 6.53 62.58
CA SER A 297 -62.95 6.18 61.38
C SER A 297 -62.81 4.66 61.17
N LEU A 298 -62.85 3.85 62.24
CA LEU A 298 -62.88 2.39 62.16
C LEU A 298 -64.28 1.84 61.84
N CYS A 299 -65.34 2.61 62.12
CA CYS A 299 -66.74 2.25 61.84
C CYS A 299 -67.24 2.80 60.49
N GLU A 300 -66.50 3.68 59.82
CA GLU A 300 -66.84 4.14 58.47
C GLU A 300 -66.72 2.98 57.45
N PRO A 301 -67.78 2.68 56.68
CA PRO A 301 -67.72 1.66 55.65
C PRO A 301 -66.72 2.08 54.56
N ALA A 302 -65.78 1.18 54.24
CA ALA A 302 -64.68 1.44 53.31
C ALA A 302 -65.17 2.04 51.97
N PRO A 303 -64.51 3.08 51.44
CA PRO A 303 -64.90 3.69 50.17
C PRO A 303 -64.76 2.65 49.05
N SER A 304 -65.89 2.40 48.36
CA SER A 304 -65.95 1.55 47.18
C SER A 304 -64.97 2.07 46.14
N GLN A 305 -63.91 1.30 45.89
CA GLN A 305 -62.97 1.58 44.82
C GLN A 305 -63.73 1.52 43.48
N GLN A 306 -63.91 2.67 42.84
CA GLN A 306 -64.24 2.73 41.42
C GLN A 306 -63.01 2.18 40.67
N GLU A 307 -63.17 1.00 40.08
CA GLU A 307 -62.32 0.50 39.01
C GLU A 307 -62.52 1.40 37.79
N ASP A 308 -61.60 2.35 37.58
CA ASP A 308 -61.51 3.06 36.30
C ASP A 308 -60.68 2.22 35.32
N SER A 309 -61.37 1.81 34.26
CA SER A 309 -60.84 1.27 33.01
C SER A 309 -60.28 2.38 32.11
#